data_AF-A0A497S4Q7-F1
#
_entry.id   AF-A0A497S4Q7-F1
#
_cell.length_a   1.000
_cell.length_b   1.000
_cell.length_c   1.000
_cell.angle_alpha   90.00
_cell.angle_beta   90.00
_cell.angle_gamma   90.00
#
_symmetry.space_group_name_H-M   'P 1'
#
loop_
_entity.id
_entity.type
_entity.pdbx_description
1 polymer ?
#
loop_
_entity_poly.entity_id
_entity_poly.type
_entity_poly.pdbx_seq_one_letter_code
_entity_poly.pdbx_strand_id
1 'polypeptide(L)'
;IIRADKSKKLNKRLERANKERGYRVPWTVNKRAETTLVAYYVKKKNGGKKEWHAWVTNVNASPRRIWKIYKKRWGIETGDRVKGDFQANTCSKSFTVRVMYSLLAICLYNLWVLINLLHGFEIIKKAVATCKKYKPSITTRMVRKSYERWLVAMCEGVEA
;
A
#
# COMPACT_ATOMS: atom_id res chain seq x y z
N ILE A 1 -1.90 13.70 5.32
CA ILE A 1 -2.57 13.82 4.00
C ILE A 1 -3.78 12.90 3.97
N ILE A 2 -4.98 13.47 3.82
CA ILE A 2 -6.24 12.71 3.76
C ILE A 2 -6.91 13.00 2.42
N ARG A 3 -7.55 12.01 1.80
CA ARG A 3 -8.30 12.23 0.56
C ARG A 3 -9.59 12.97 0.87
N ALA A 4 -9.86 14.06 0.13
CA ALA A 4 -11.13 14.77 0.25
C ALA A 4 -12.23 13.98 -0.46
N ASP A 5 -13.42 14.00 0.12
CA ASP A 5 -14.60 13.38 -0.50
C ASP A 5 -15.12 14.22 -1.68
N LYS A 6 -15.69 13.55 -2.68
CA LYS A 6 -16.18 14.17 -3.91
C LYS A 6 -17.56 14.77 -3.70
N SER A 7 -17.61 15.95 -3.08
CA SER A 7 -18.85 16.74 -3.03
C SER A 7 -19.10 17.50 -4.34
N LYS A 8 -20.38 17.65 -4.74
CA LYS A 8 -20.80 18.53 -5.86
C LYS A 8 -20.25 19.96 -5.69
N LYS A 9 -20.24 20.47 -4.44
CA LYS A 9 -19.71 21.80 -4.09
C LYS A 9 -18.21 21.89 -4.33
N LEU A 10 -17.47 20.83 -4.00
CA LEU A 10 -16.04 20.75 -4.24
C LEU A 10 -15.74 20.73 -5.74
N ASN A 11 -16.41 19.88 -6.51
CA ASN A 11 -16.21 19.80 -7.97
C ASN A 11 -16.48 21.14 -8.67
N LYS A 12 -17.58 21.81 -8.33
CA LYS A 12 -17.90 23.14 -8.88
C LYS A 12 -16.84 24.19 -8.54
N ARG A 13 -16.24 24.13 -7.33
CA ARG A 13 -15.12 25.01 -6.95
C ARG A 13 -13.83 24.67 -7.70
N LEU A 14 -13.54 23.40 -7.91
CA LEU A 14 -12.37 22.94 -8.66
C LEU A 14 -12.47 23.31 -10.15
N GLU A 15 -13.67 23.25 -10.73
CA GLU A 15 -13.92 23.67 -12.12
C GLU A 15 -13.71 25.18 -12.33
N ARG A 16 -14.08 26.00 -11.34
CA ARG A 16 -13.87 27.46 -11.36
C ARG A 16 -12.41 27.87 -11.18
N ALA A 17 -11.57 27.03 -10.56
CA ALA A 17 -10.21 27.37 -10.14
C ALA A 17 -9.14 27.35 -11.25
N ASN A 18 -9.53 27.25 -12.52
CA ASN A 18 -8.66 27.28 -13.70
C ASN A 18 -7.74 26.03 -13.89
N LYS A 19 -7.49 25.67 -15.16
CA LYS A 19 -7.35 24.28 -15.64
C LYS A 19 -5.95 23.66 -15.68
N GLU A 20 -4.87 24.38 -15.37
CA GLU A 20 -3.58 23.94 -15.93
C GLU A 20 -2.65 23.13 -15.02
N ARG A 21 -2.44 23.45 -13.73
CA ARG A 21 -1.31 22.83 -12.99
C ARG A 21 -1.47 22.56 -11.49
N GLY A 22 -2.70 22.25 -11.06
CA GLY A 22 -2.98 21.86 -9.68
C GLY A 22 -3.23 23.07 -8.78
N TYR A 23 -4.21 22.93 -7.92
CA TYR A 23 -4.80 24.03 -7.18
C TYR A 23 -4.61 23.84 -5.68
N ARG A 24 -4.47 24.95 -4.97
CA ARG A 24 -4.25 24.97 -3.53
C ARG A 24 -5.17 26.02 -2.92
N VAL A 25 -5.98 25.59 -1.98
CA VAL A 25 -6.95 26.44 -1.29
C VAL A 25 -6.69 26.31 0.20
N PRO A 26 -6.60 27.42 0.93
CA PRO A 26 -6.74 27.33 2.38
C PRO A 26 -8.07 26.64 2.70
N TRP A 27 -8.02 25.67 3.61
CA TRP A 27 -9.16 24.88 4.01
C TRP A 27 -9.15 24.67 5.51
N THR A 28 -10.14 25.22 6.19
CA THR A 28 -10.27 25.08 7.62
C THR A 28 -11.21 23.91 7.88
N VAL A 29 -10.68 22.76 8.32
CA VAL A 29 -11.50 21.58 8.64
C VAL A 29 -12.33 21.83 9.90
N ASN A 30 -11.76 22.56 10.85
CA ASN A 30 -12.39 23.07 12.06
C ASN A 30 -11.65 24.35 12.47
N LYS A 31 -12.30 25.27 13.21
CA LYS A 31 -11.73 26.57 13.70
C LYS A 31 -10.41 26.46 14.50
N ARG A 32 -9.87 25.25 14.68
CA ARG A 32 -8.67 24.92 15.45
C ARG A 32 -7.44 24.58 14.60
N ALA A 33 -7.61 24.28 13.30
CA ALA A 33 -6.49 23.88 12.45
C ALA A 33 -6.62 24.42 11.02
N GLU A 34 -5.65 25.26 10.65
CA GLU A 34 -5.45 25.67 9.28
C GLU A 34 -4.87 24.49 8.49
N THR A 35 -5.66 23.95 7.58
CA THR A 35 -5.17 22.96 6.62
C THR A 35 -5.28 23.51 5.22
N THR A 36 -4.68 22.84 4.27
CA THR A 36 -4.71 23.25 2.88
C THR A 36 -5.36 22.15 2.07
N LEU A 37 -6.42 22.49 1.35
CA LEU A 37 -6.99 21.66 0.31
C LEU A 37 -6.10 21.76 -0.93
N VAL A 38 -5.60 20.62 -1.39
CA VAL A 38 -4.75 20.54 -2.57
C VAL A 38 -5.41 19.62 -3.58
N ALA A 39 -5.61 20.11 -4.79
CA ALA A 39 -6.19 19.37 -5.89
C ALA A 39 -5.20 19.23 -7.05
N TYR A 40 -5.14 18.04 -7.64
CA TYR A 40 -4.28 17.74 -8.78
C TYR A 40 -5.01 16.89 -9.80
N TYR A 41 -4.83 17.22 -11.08
CA TYR A 41 -5.31 16.40 -12.18
C TYR A 41 -4.43 15.17 -12.36
N VAL A 42 -5.05 13.99 -12.29
CA VAL A 42 -4.38 12.73 -12.58
C VAL A 42 -4.94 12.18 -13.89
N LYS A 43 -4.05 11.93 -14.86
CA LYS A 43 -4.41 11.18 -16.07
C LYS A 43 -4.62 9.71 -15.69
N LYS A 44 -5.72 9.10 -16.14
CA LYS A 44 -5.90 7.64 -16.00
C LYS A 44 -4.89 6.91 -16.89
N LYS A 45 -4.44 5.74 -16.43
CA LYS A 45 -3.45 4.92 -17.16
C LYS A 45 -3.96 4.43 -18.53
N ASN A 46 -5.27 4.27 -18.69
CA ASN A 46 -5.89 3.70 -19.90
C ASN A 46 -6.34 4.78 -20.90
N GLY A 47 -5.66 5.93 -20.97
CA GLY A 47 -6.05 7.03 -21.88
C GLY A 47 -7.39 7.74 -21.54
N GLY A 48 -8.06 7.33 -20.46
CA GLY A 48 -9.35 7.90 -20.06
C GLY A 48 -9.28 9.36 -19.59
N LYS A 49 -10.46 9.99 -19.51
CA LYS A 49 -10.63 11.40 -19.08
C LYS A 49 -9.87 11.71 -17.79
N LYS A 50 -9.23 12.89 -17.75
CA LYS A 50 -8.52 13.40 -16.57
C LYS A 50 -9.48 13.51 -15.40
N GLU A 51 -9.08 12.99 -14.24
CA GLU A 51 -9.90 13.03 -13.02
C GLU A 51 -9.25 13.92 -11.97
N TRP A 52 -10.07 14.70 -11.27
CA TRP A 52 -9.60 15.47 -10.12
C TRP A 52 -9.40 14.58 -8.91
N HIS A 53 -8.22 14.70 -8.30
CA HIS A 53 -7.95 14.16 -6.99
C HIS A 53 -7.67 15.32 -6.04
N ALA A 54 -8.43 15.38 -4.94
CA ALA A 54 -8.27 16.38 -3.90
C ALA A 54 -7.84 15.73 -2.59
N TRP A 55 -7.00 16.44 -1.84
CA TRP A 55 -6.51 16.04 -0.54
C TRP A 55 -6.53 17.21 0.42
N VAL A 56 -6.72 16.92 1.70
CA VAL A 56 -6.54 17.87 2.80
C VAL A 56 -5.20 17.57 3.46
N THR A 57 -4.36 18.59 3.58
CA THR A 57 -3.01 18.44 4.15
C THR A 57 -2.50 19.70 4.81
N ASN A 58 -1.72 19.55 5.88
CA ASN A 58 -0.91 20.59 6.52
C ASN A 58 0.51 20.68 5.92
N VAL A 59 0.74 20.02 4.77
CA VAL A 59 2.09 19.89 4.19
C VAL A 59 2.26 20.94 3.11
N ASN A 60 3.25 21.80 3.28
CA ASN A 60 3.61 22.79 2.28
C ASN A 60 4.43 22.17 1.13
N ALA A 61 3.79 21.35 0.27
CA ALA A 61 4.40 20.77 -0.93
C ALA A 61 3.55 20.92 -2.20
N SER A 62 4.17 20.92 -3.37
CA SER A 62 3.45 21.03 -4.65
C SER A 62 2.38 19.93 -4.81
N PRO A 63 1.25 20.20 -5.51
CA PRO A 63 0.17 19.22 -5.71
C PRO A 63 0.66 17.88 -6.29
N ARG A 64 1.64 17.94 -7.20
CA ARG A 64 2.30 16.76 -7.77
C ARG A 64 3.08 15.96 -6.71
N ARG A 65 3.79 16.64 -5.79
CA ARG A 65 4.54 15.98 -4.70
C ARG A 65 3.59 15.34 -3.69
N ILE A 66 2.49 16.02 -3.35
CA ILE A 66 1.43 15.47 -2.49
C ILE A 66 0.84 14.21 -3.10
N TRP A 67 0.52 14.22 -4.40
CA TRP A 67 0.05 13.04 -5.11
C TRP A 67 1.06 11.88 -5.03
N LYS A 68 2.37 12.14 -5.25
CA LYS A 68 3.42 11.11 -5.14
C LYS A 68 3.51 10.52 -3.72
N ILE A 69 3.46 11.37 -2.69
CA ILE A 69 3.51 10.92 -1.28
C ILE A 69 2.26 10.10 -0.95
N TYR A 70 1.08 10.58 -1.34
CA TYR A 70 -0.18 9.86 -1.12
C TYR A 70 -0.19 8.49 -1.83
N LYS A 71 0.41 8.39 -3.02
CA LYS A 71 0.54 7.11 -3.73
C LYS A 71 1.41 6.09 -2.98
N LYS A 72 2.41 6.55 -2.21
CA LYS A 72 3.24 5.66 -1.38
C LYS A 72 2.46 5.06 -0.20
N ARG A 73 1.43 5.74 0.31
CA ARG A 73 0.56 5.23 1.40
C ARG A 73 -0.06 3.86 1.05
N TRP A 74 -0.53 3.71 -0.18
CA TRP A 74 -1.10 2.44 -0.67
C TRP A 74 -0.09 1.28 -0.63
N GLY A 75 1.21 1.56 -0.63
CA GLY A 75 2.24 0.54 -0.47
C GLY A 75 2.16 -0.15 0.90
N ILE A 76 1.81 0.60 1.97
CA ILE A 76 1.67 0.05 3.33
C ILE A 76 0.45 -0.87 3.38
N GLU A 77 -0.71 -0.41 2.90
CA GLU A 77 -1.95 -1.21 2.86
C GLU A 77 -1.80 -2.49 2.02
N THR A 78 -0.99 -2.42 0.94
CA THR A 78 -0.67 -3.61 0.15
C THR A 78 0.27 -4.54 0.92
N GLY A 79 1.28 -3.99 1.61
CA GLY A 79 2.20 -4.75 2.44
C GLY A 79 1.48 -5.48 3.59
N ASP A 80 0.56 -4.81 4.27
CA ASP A 80 -0.21 -5.41 5.36
C ASP A 80 -1.12 -6.55 4.88
N ARG A 81 -1.77 -6.42 3.71
CA ARG A 81 -2.50 -7.54 3.11
C ARG A 81 -1.62 -8.76 2.86
N VAL A 82 -0.42 -8.54 2.33
CA VAL A 82 0.53 -9.60 2.00
C VAL A 82 1.11 -10.25 3.26
N LYS A 83 1.35 -9.48 4.32
CA LYS A 83 1.73 -10.03 5.63
C LYS A 83 0.61 -10.87 6.23
N GLY A 84 -0.64 -10.43 6.05
CA GLY A 84 -1.83 -11.18 6.44
C GLY A 84 -1.91 -12.58 5.79
N ASP A 85 -1.33 -12.78 4.61
CA ASP A 85 -1.26 -14.11 3.99
C ASP A 85 -0.47 -15.13 4.83
N PHE A 86 0.49 -14.65 5.65
CA PHE A 86 1.34 -15.48 6.52
C PHE A 86 0.83 -15.53 7.96
N GLN A 87 -0.14 -14.69 8.34
CA GLN A 87 -0.65 -14.63 9.69
C GLN A 87 -1.60 -15.80 9.96
N ALA A 88 -1.31 -16.57 11.00
CA ALA A 88 -2.21 -17.64 11.44
C ALA A 88 -3.48 -17.05 12.09
N ASN A 89 -4.64 -17.64 11.77
CA ASN A 89 -5.88 -17.33 12.47
C ASN A 89 -5.88 -18.05 13.82
N THR A 90 -5.67 -17.30 14.90
CA THR A 90 -5.61 -17.87 16.26
C THR A 90 -6.94 -17.70 16.97
N CYS A 91 -7.54 -18.80 17.48
CA CYS A 91 -8.69 -18.73 18.39
C CYS A 91 -8.29 -18.55 19.86
N SER A 92 -6.98 -18.52 20.16
CA SER A 92 -6.47 -18.36 21.53
C SER A 92 -6.80 -16.98 22.12
N LYS A 93 -7.18 -16.98 23.41
CA LYS A 93 -7.42 -15.76 24.20
C LYS A 93 -6.12 -15.17 24.77
N SER A 94 -5.03 -15.93 24.78
CA SER A 94 -3.74 -15.47 25.31
C SER A 94 -3.08 -14.47 24.35
N PHE A 95 -2.72 -13.30 24.89
CA PHE A 95 -2.02 -12.26 24.14
C PHE A 95 -0.65 -12.74 23.67
N THR A 96 0.10 -13.45 24.51
CA THR A 96 1.43 -14.00 24.20
C THR A 96 1.41 -14.86 22.94
N VAL A 97 0.41 -15.73 22.83
CA VAL A 97 0.24 -16.61 21.67
C VAL A 97 -0.01 -15.79 20.40
N ARG A 98 -0.88 -14.78 20.46
CA ARG A 98 -1.16 -13.90 19.30
C ARG A 98 0.08 -13.13 18.84
N VAL A 99 0.90 -12.64 19.78
CA VAL A 99 2.15 -11.94 19.47
C VAL A 99 3.16 -12.88 18.84
N MET A 100 3.31 -14.10 19.38
CA MET A 100 4.21 -15.10 18.80
C MET A 100 3.88 -15.42 17.34
N TYR A 101 2.60 -15.66 17.02
CA TYR A 101 2.17 -15.90 15.64
C TYR A 101 2.37 -14.67 14.74
N SER A 102 2.24 -13.46 15.29
CA SER A 102 2.49 -12.21 14.56
C SER A 102 3.98 -12.05 14.23
N LEU A 103 4.87 -12.35 15.17
CA LEU A 103 6.32 -12.35 14.94
C LEU A 103 6.74 -13.43 13.92
N LEU A 104 6.15 -14.62 14.01
CA LEU A 104 6.38 -15.70 13.04
C LEU A 104 5.98 -15.27 11.62
N ALA A 105 4.83 -14.60 11.46
CA ALA A 105 4.37 -14.09 10.17
C ALA A 105 5.35 -13.05 9.59
N ILE A 106 5.93 -12.18 10.43
CA ILE A 106 6.97 -11.23 10.02
C ILE A 106 8.24 -11.96 9.54
N CYS A 107 8.68 -12.98 10.27
CA CYS A 107 9.82 -13.81 9.87
C CYS A 107 9.59 -14.51 8.53
N LEU A 108 8.43 -15.14 8.33
CA LEU A 108 8.07 -15.81 7.08
C LEU A 108 7.99 -14.84 5.89
N TYR A 109 7.45 -13.64 6.11
CA TYR A 109 7.43 -12.60 5.09
C TYR A 109 8.86 -12.18 4.68
N ASN A 110 9.74 -11.93 5.66
CA ASN A 110 11.12 -11.54 5.40
C ASN A 110 11.91 -12.66 4.71
N LEU A 111 11.69 -13.92 5.10
CA LEU A 111 12.28 -15.08 4.45
C LEU A 111 11.84 -15.19 2.99
N TRP A 112 10.56 -15.01 2.70
CA TRP A 112 10.05 -14.99 1.33
C TRP A 112 10.68 -13.87 0.48
N VAL A 113 10.85 -12.68 1.04
CA VAL A 113 11.57 -11.58 0.36
C VAL A 113 13.02 -11.99 0.07
N LEU A 114 13.71 -12.59 1.04
CA LEU A 114 15.09 -13.06 0.88
C LEU A 114 15.22 -14.12 -0.21
N ILE A 115 14.33 -15.12 -0.24
CA ILE A 115 14.33 -16.15 -1.27
C ILE A 115 14.13 -15.53 -2.67
N ASN A 116 13.21 -14.57 -2.81
CA ASN A 116 13.04 -13.87 -4.10
C ASN A 116 14.25 -13.01 -4.46
N LEU A 117 14.93 -12.39 -3.48
CA LEU A 117 16.16 -11.63 -3.72
C LEU A 117 17.27 -12.54 -4.25
N LEU A 118 17.43 -13.73 -3.67
CA LEU A 118 18.43 -14.71 -4.09
C LEU A 118 18.08 -15.31 -5.46
N HIS A 119 16.84 -15.76 -5.65
CA HIS A 119 16.40 -16.40 -6.89
C HIS A 119 16.31 -15.42 -8.07
N GLY A 120 16.01 -14.15 -7.78
CA GLY A 120 15.80 -13.11 -8.79
C GLY A 120 16.94 -12.11 -8.89
N PHE A 121 18.11 -12.34 -8.28
CA PHE A 121 19.13 -11.30 -8.08
C PHE A 121 19.48 -10.52 -9.36
N GLU A 122 19.75 -11.23 -10.46
CA GLU A 122 20.06 -10.60 -11.75
C GLU A 122 18.86 -9.87 -12.38
N ILE A 123 17.66 -10.42 -12.23
CA ILE A 123 16.42 -9.79 -12.70
C ILE A 123 16.13 -8.53 -11.89
N ILE A 124 16.41 -8.56 -10.59
CA ILE A 124 16.22 -7.45 -9.65
C ILE A 124 17.24 -6.36 -9.93
N LYS A 125 18.53 -6.68 -10.13
CA LYS A 125 19.53 -5.71 -10.58
C LYS A 125 19.09 -4.99 -11.85
N LYS A 126 18.64 -5.75 -12.86
CA LYS A 126 18.12 -5.19 -14.12
C LYS A 126 16.87 -4.35 -13.91
N ALA A 127 15.94 -4.77 -13.05
CA ALA A 127 14.72 -4.02 -12.74
C ALA A 127 15.01 -2.71 -12.00
N VAL A 128 15.95 -2.73 -11.04
CA VAL A 128 16.42 -1.55 -10.32
C VAL A 128 17.11 -0.58 -11.28
N ALA A 129 18.02 -1.07 -12.14
CA ALA A 129 18.69 -0.25 -13.15
C ALA A 129 17.71 0.38 -14.16
N THR A 130 16.71 -0.38 -14.61
CA THR A 130 15.69 0.09 -15.56
C THR A 130 14.51 0.81 -14.90
N CYS A 131 14.52 0.99 -13.58
CA CYS A 131 13.41 1.52 -12.77
C CYS A 131 12.06 0.83 -13.05
N LYS A 132 12.08 -0.44 -13.49
CA LYS A 132 10.89 -1.24 -13.74
C LYS A 132 10.42 -1.91 -12.45
N LYS A 133 9.12 -2.17 -12.36
CA LYS A 133 8.57 -2.93 -11.24
C LYS A 133 8.99 -4.39 -11.37
N TYR A 134 9.72 -4.89 -10.38
CA TYR A 134 9.97 -6.32 -10.24
C TYR A 134 8.69 -7.05 -9.80
N LYS A 135 8.39 -8.17 -10.46
CA LYS A 135 7.34 -9.10 -10.06
C LYS A 135 8.05 -10.31 -9.46
N PRO A 136 7.78 -10.68 -8.19
CA PRO A 136 8.45 -11.82 -7.56
C PRO A 136 8.10 -13.10 -8.29
N SER A 137 9.11 -13.94 -8.53
CA SER A 137 8.94 -15.25 -9.17
C SER A 137 8.15 -16.19 -8.26
N ILE A 138 8.42 -16.15 -6.95
CA ILE A 138 7.70 -16.92 -5.95
C ILE A 138 6.65 -16.01 -5.33
N THR A 139 5.37 -16.37 -5.42
CA THR A 139 4.28 -15.60 -4.83
C THR A 139 4.03 -16.00 -3.38
N THR A 140 3.45 -15.10 -2.58
CA THR A 140 3.08 -15.40 -1.18
C THR A 140 2.13 -16.58 -1.05
N ARG A 141 1.20 -16.72 -2.00
CA ARG A 141 0.30 -17.88 -2.09
C ARG A 141 1.04 -19.21 -2.26
N MET A 142 2.13 -19.22 -3.03
CA MET A 142 2.94 -20.44 -3.21
C MET A 142 3.60 -20.83 -1.89
N VAL A 143 4.20 -19.87 -1.18
CA VAL A 143 4.84 -20.13 0.13
C VAL A 143 3.80 -20.59 1.15
N ARG A 144 2.66 -19.90 1.23
CA ARG A 144 1.55 -20.28 2.12
C ARG A 144 1.09 -21.71 1.87
N LYS A 145 0.82 -22.08 0.62
CA LYS A 145 0.35 -23.43 0.28
C LYS A 145 1.39 -24.50 0.61
N SER A 146 2.68 -24.21 0.41
CA SER A 146 3.76 -25.13 0.81
C SER A 146 3.84 -25.28 2.33
N TYR A 147 3.71 -24.18 3.07
CA TYR A 147 3.69 -24.20 4.54
C TYR A 147 2.48 -24.97 5.09
N GLU A 148 1.28 -24.73 4.56
CA GLU A 148 0.07 -25.47 4.94
C GLU A 148 0.22 -26.97 4.68
N ARG A 149 0.75 -27.37 3.52
CA ARG A 149 1.04 -28.77 3.20
C ARG A 149 2.05 -29.40 4.16
N TRP A 150 3.11 -28.66 4.50
CA TRP A 150 4.12 -29.14 5.43
C TRP A 150 3.55 -29.33 6.85
N LEU A 151 2.69 -28.42 7.30
CA LEU A 151 1.98 -28.57 8.58
C LEU A 151 1.08 -29.80 8.59
N VAL A 152 0.33 -30.05 7.51
CA VAL A 152 -0.53 -31.25 7.39
C VAL A 152 0.32 -32.52 7.42
N ALA A 153 1.40 -32.58 6.62
CA ALA A 153 2.31 -33.73 6.61
C ALA A 153 2.99 -33.97 7.97
N MET A 154 3.31 -32.90 8.71
CA MET A 154 3.79 -33.00 10.09
C MET A 154 2.75 -33.61 11.02
N CYS A 155 1.49 -33.17 10.95
CA CYS A 155 0.42 -33.74 11.78
C CYS A 155 0.16 -35.22 11.45
N GLU A 156 0.14 -35.57 10.16
CA GLU A 156 -0.04 -36.95 9.68
C GLU A 156 1.16 -37.85 10.03
N GLY A 157 2.37 -37.30 10.08
CA GLY A 157 3.60 -38.02 10.45
C GLY A 157 3.87 -38.12 11.95
N VAL A 158 3.06 -37.49 12.81
CA VAL A 158 3.18 -37.57 14.28
C VAL A 158 2.30 -38.68 14.88
N GLU A 159 1.48 -39.36 14.07
CA GLU A 159 0.68 -40.53 14.47
C GLU A 159 1.40 -41.89 14.30
N ALA A 160 2.74 -41.92 14.15
CA ALA A 160 3.54 -43.15 14.01
C ALA A 160 4.47 -43.39 15.21
#